data_AF-A0A5J4WPX5-F1
#
_entry.id   AF-A0A5J4WPX5-F1
#
_cell.length_a   1.000
_cell.length_b   1.000
_cell.length_c   1.000
_cell.angle_alpha   90.00
_cell.angle_beta   90.00
_cell.angle_gamma   90.00
#
_symmetry.space_group_name_H-M   'P 1'
#
loop_
_entity.id
_entity.type
_entity.pdbx_description
1 polymer ?
#
loop_
_entity_poly.entity_id
_entity_poly.type
_entity_poly.pdbx_seq_one_letter_code
_entity_poly.pdbx_strand_id
1 'polypeptide(L)'
;MPRQTININDFTIPFNDNGCDLLCKADTVDQIGKVIDTIDADRLMYKNIIDSNCIEQDILPKNNINDAIEYFKSNEVPQIDELYQALFKRDTFRHCSVYVSDKNNSKIISAANVGIQHENIDSNELQQFMDFAYEYDKPNMFMVLFACYLLYERIHPHEDGNGRIGRLLFLENIYQLSDSFVPLSTALRYNKQIKQLMNEIIKHISFGEIMKKRQIKSGDAAIYRAEIQEIDLNRFYEIINDNQRTKQQYYTLDLDDNTKKLIIKLLNMIRL
;
A
#
# COMPACT_ATOMS: atom_id res chain seq x y z
N MET A 1 -3.50 16.25 -24.45
CA MET A 1 -3.91 14.85 -24.21
C MET A 1 -5.07 14.86 -23.21
N PRO A 2 -6.13 14.07 -23.38
CA PRO A 2 -7.25 14.08 -22.43
C PRO A 2 -6.79 13.50 -21.09
N ARG A 3 -7.03 14.23 -19.99
CA ARG A 3 -6.72 13.83 -18.61
C ARG A 3 -7.48 12.54 -18.28
N GLN A 4 -6.76 11.50 -17.88
CA GLN A 4 -7.36 10.25 -17.38
C GLN A 4 -8.02 10.55 -16.03
N THR A 5 -9.29 10.16 -15.89
CA THR A 5 -10.09 10.36 -14.66
C THR A 5 -10.15 9.04 -13.90
N ILE A 6 -9.71 9.02 -12.65
CA ILE A 6 -9.88 7.88 -11.74
C ILE A 6 -11.31 7.97 -11.18
N ASN A 7 -12.17 7.02 -11.56
CA ASN A 7 -13.52 6.91 -10.99
C ASN A 7 -13.48 5.90 -9.84
N ILE A 8 -13.80 6.35 -8.65
CA ILE A 8 -14.10 5.53 -7.47
C ILE A 8 -15.60 5.72 -7.31
N ASN A 9 -16.44 4.68 -7.25
CA ASN A 9 -17.91 4.87 -7.32
C ASN A 9 -18.55 5.50 -6.07
N ASP A 10 -17.76 6.09 -5.16
CA ASP A 10 -18.21 7.16 -4.25
C ASP A 10 -17.29 8.40 -4.22
N PHE A 11 -16.34 8.55 -5.15
CA PHE A 11 -15.65 9.79 -5.44
C PHE A 11 -15.59 10.04 -6.95
N THR A 12 -16.51 10.85 -7.45
CA THR A 12 -16.26 11.71 -8.61
C THR A 12 -15.63 13.00 -8.05
N ILE A 13 -14.55 13.52 -8.64
CA ILE A 13 -14.02 14.85 -8.27
C ILE A 13 -14.72 15.92 -9.13
N PRO A 14 -15.78 16.57 -8.62
CA PRO A 14 -16.08 17.95 -8.99
C PRO A 14 -16.11 18.89 -7.77
N PHE A 15 -15.77 20.17 -8.01
CA PHE A 15 -15.86 21.26 -7.04
C PHE A 15 -17.32 21.66 -6.80
N ASN A 16 -17.80 21.61 -5.55
CA ASN A 16 -18.48 22.70 -4.83
C ASN A 16 -19.10 22.25 -3.50
N ASP A 17 -19.25 23.25 -2.64
CA ASP A 17 -19.59 23.23 -1.22
C ASP A 17 -20.97 22.63 -0.91
N ASN A 18 -21.01 21.70 0.04
CA ASN A 18 -21.91 21.71 1.20
C ASN A 18 -21.92 20.36 1.93
N GLY A 19 -21.34 20.35 3.13
CA GLY A 19 -21.90 19.63 4.28
C GLY A 19 -21.52 18.17 4.47
N CYS A 20 -20.51 17.93 5.31
CA CYS A 20 -20.61 16.91 6.34
C CYS A 20 -19.70 17.29 7.52
N ASP A 21 -20.15 18.31 8.27
CA ASP A 21 -19.73 18.53 9.64
C ASP A 21 -20.16 17.32 10.47
N LEU A 22 -19.17 16.60 11.00
CA LEU A 22 -19.16 15.91 12.30
C LEU A 22 -17.88 15.08 12.35
N LEU A 23 -16.78 15.70 12.79
CA LEU A 23 -15.69 15.13 13.59
C LEU A 23 -14.53 16.15 13.73
N CYS A 24 -14.85 17.35 14.19
CA CYS A 24 -13.83 18.27 14.70
C CYS A 24 -14.23 18.70 16.11
N LYS A 25 -13.61 18.10 17.13
CA LYS A 25 -13.33 18.85 18.36
C LYS A 25 -11.94 19.43 18.18
N ALA A 26 -11.88 20.75 18.11
CA ALA A 26 -10.73 21.56 17.75
C ALA A 26 -9.69 21.73 18.88
N ASP A 27 -9.63 20.83 19.85
CA ASP A 27 -8.77 20.99 21.04
C ASP A 27 -7.55 20.04 21.07
N THR A 28 -7.37 19.20 20.05
CA THR A 28 -6.26 18.21 19.99
C THR A 28 -5.17 18.53 18.96
N VAL A 29 -5.39 19.48 18.06
CA VAL A 29 -4.37 19.91 17.06
C VAL A 29 -3.23 20.67 17.75
N ASP A 30 -3.55 21.43 18.80
CA ASP A 30 -2.59 22.26 19.54
C ASP A 30 -1.68 21.45 20.50
N GLN A 31 -2.04 20.19 20.78
CA GLN A 31 -1.26 19.30 21.64
C GLN A 31 -0.25 18.45 20.85
N ILE A 32 -0.55 18.12 19.59
CA ILE A 32 0.37 17.34 18.74
C ILE A 32 1.53 18.22 18.24
N GLY A 33 1.26 19.47 17.86
CA GLY A 33 2.31 20.43 17.50
C GLY A 33 3.35 20.65 18.61
N LYS A 34 2.91 20.63 19.89
CA LYS A 34 3.80 20.78 21.06
C LYS A 34 4.54 19.50 21.48
N VAL A 35 4.07 18.32 21.07
CA VAL A 35 4.75 17.04 21.38
C VAL A 35 5.87 16.74 20.37
N ILE A 36 5.70 17.14 19.11
CA ILE A 36 6.73 17.02 18.06
C ILE A 36 7.98 17.84 18.40
N ASP A 37 7.83 18.97 19.11
CA ASP A 37 8.96 19.78 19.59
C ASP A 37 9.92 19.05 20.58
N THR A 38 9.56 17.85 21.06
CA THR A 38 10.40 17.03 21.95
C THR A 38 10.78 15.66 21.38
N ILE A 39 10.27 15.28 20.20
CA ILE A 39 10.54 13.99 19.55
C ILE A 39 11.35 14.23 18.28
N ASP A 40 12.57 13.71 18.25
CA ASP A 40 13.45 13.69 17.09
C ASP A 40 12.75 13.02 15.89
N ALA A 41 12.36 13.83 14.90
CA ALA A 41 11.69 13.40 13.67
C ALA A 41 12.52 12.34 12.95
N ASP A 42 13.83 12.55 12.80
CA ASP A 42 14.76 11.62 12.17
C ASP A 42 14.70 10.25 12.89
N ARG A 43 14.68 10.24 14.22
CA ARG A 43 14.54 9.01 15.02
C ARG A 43 13.20 8.30 14.81
N LEU A 44 12.11 9.06 14.68
CA LEU A 44 10.77 8.51 14.45
C LEU A 44 10.63 7.90 13.06
N MET A 45 11.09 8.62 12.02
CA MET A 45 11.13 8.12 10.65
C MET A 45 12.01 6.85 10.56
N TYR A 46 13.20 6.89 11.17
CA TYR A 46 14.08 5.73 11.24
C TYR A 46 13.38 4.52 11.87
N LYS A 47 12.68 4.72 12.99
CA LYS A 47 11.90 3.66 13.63
C LYS A 47 10.81 3.10 12.72
N ASN A 48 10.07 3.94 12.02
CA ASN A 48 9.01 3.48 11.11
C ASN A 48 9.58 2.65 9.96
N ILE A 49 10.67 3.10 9.34
CA ILE A 49 11.33 2.34 8.27
C ILE A 49 11.83 0.99 8.79
N ILE A 50 12.42 0.93 9.98
CA ILE A 50 12.83 -0.33 10.62
C ILE A 50 11.64 -1.25 10.94
N ASP A 51 10.56 -0.71 11.48
CA ASP A 51 9.36 -1.47 11.80
C ASP A 51 8.69 -2.02 10.53
N SER A 52 8.70 -1.21 9.46
CA SER A 52 8.26 -1.55 8.10
C SER A 52 9.11 -2.65 7.47
N ASN A 53 10.42 -2.69 7.76
CA ASN A 53 11.29 -3.79 7.32
C ASN A 53 11.05 -5.06 8.11
N CYS A 54 10.72 -4.98 9.41
CA CYS A 54 10.46 -6.16 10.24
C CYS A 54 9.16 -6.88 9.88
N ILE A 55 8.22 -6.20 9.24
CA ILE A 55 7.00 -6.82 8.71
C ILE A 55 7.22 -7.44 7.32
N GLU A 56 8.30 -7.08 6.62
CA GLU A 56 8.72 -7.63 5.32
C GLU A 56 10.02 -8.48 5.46
N GLN A 57 10.48 -9.13 4.38
CA GLN A 57 11.55 -10.15 4.48
C GLN A 57 12.98 -9.60 4.41
N ASP A 58 13.17 -8.33 4.00
CA ASP A 58 14.50 -7.75 3.75
C ASP A 58 14.87 -6.63 4.74
N ILE A 59 16.07 -6.72 5.30
CA ILE A 59 16.65 -5.70 6.19
C ILE A 59 17.35 -4.63 5.34
N LEU A 60 16.84 -3.39 5.36
CA LEU A 60 17.53 -2.28 4.71
C LEU A 60 18.77 -1.85 5.53
N PRO A 61 19.92 -1.59 4.87
CA PRO A 61 21.10 -1.06 5.52
C PRO A 61 20.81 0.29 6.19
N LYS A 62 21.42 0.53 7.36
CA LYS A 62 21.29 1.80 8.10
C LYS A 62 21.58 3.03 7.23
N ASN A 63 22.61 2.97 6.38
CA ASN A 63 22.98 4.08 5.51
C ASN A 63 21.86 4.42 4.52
N ASN A 64 21.20 3.42 3.92
CA ASN A 64 20.09 3.64 3.01
C ASN A 64 18.89 4.30 3.71
N ILE A 65 18.62 3.91 4.97
CA ILE A 65 17.57 4.53 5.77
C ILE A 65 17.90 6.00 6.04
N ASN A 66 19.15 6.30 6.40
CA ASN A 66 19.61 7.67 6.61
C ASN A 66 19.53 8.51 5.31
N ASP A 67 19.95 7.94 4.17
CA ASP A 67 19.87 8.61 2.86
C ASP A 67 18.41 8.98 2.54
N ALA A 68 17.46 8.08 2.81
CA ALA A 68 16.04 8.34 2.59
C ALA A 68 15.48 9.41 3.54
N ILE A 69 15.96 9.47 4.79
CA ILE A 69 15.58 10.53 5.74
C ILE A 69 16.09 11.89 5.26
N GLU A 70 17.35 11.98 4.84
CA GLU A 70 17.92 13.22 4.29
C GLU A 70 17.22 13.63 2.99
N TYR A 71 16.82 12.65 2.16
CA TYR A 71 16.00 12.88 0.98
C TYR A 71 14.67 13.55 1.33
N PHE A 72 13.90 13.01 2.28
CA PHE A 72 12.61 13.59 2.66
C PHE A 72 12.72 14.99 3.26
N LYS A 73 13.81 15.28 3.99
CA LYS A 73 14.07 16.62 4.54
C LYS A 73 14.30 17.66 3.46
N SER A 74 14.81 17.24 2.30
CA SER A 74 15.23 18.13 1.22
C SER A 74 14.17 18.32 0.13
N ASN A 75 13.07 17.56 0.17
CA ASN A 75 12.07 17.54 -0.90
C ASN A 75 10.65 17.74 -0.32
N GLU A 76 9.96 18.76 -0.83
CA GLU A 76 8.56 19.06 -0.49
C GLU A 76 7.62 17.96 -0.99
N VAL A 77 7.83 17.53 -2.24
CA VAL A 77 7.07 16.44 -2.84
C VAL A 77 8.07 15.37 -3.32
N PRO A 78 8.05 14.15 -2.72
CA PRO A 78 9.00 13.09 -3.07
C PRO A 78 8.88 12.63 -4.52
N GLN A 79 10.00 12.50 -5.23
CA GLN A 79 10.04 11.73 -6.48
C GLN A 79 10.11 10.24 -6.15
N ILE A 80 9.21 9.45 -6.75
CA ILE A 80 9.06 8.03 -6.42
C ILE A 80 10.36 7.26 -6.70
N ASP A 81 10.99 7.54 -7.83
CA ASP A 81 12.21 6.85 -8.26
C ASP A 81 13.42 7.22 -7.40
N GLU A 82 13.64 8.50 -7.10
CA GLU A 82 14.74 8.95 -6.26
C GLU A 82 14.64 8.39 -4.83
N LEU A 83 13.44 8.43 -4.23
CA LEU A 83 13.21 7.82 -2.92
C LEU A 83 13.46 6.31 -2.95
N TYR A 84 12.97 5.62 -3.99
CA TYR A 84 13.19 4.19 -4.14
C TYR A 84 14.68 3.87 -4.27
N GLN A 85 15.42 4.63 -5.07
CA GLN A 85 16.88 4.48 -5.20
C GLN A 85 17.60 4.75 -3.88
N ALA A 86 17.18 5.76 -3.11
CA ALA A 86 17.77 6.05 -1.81
C ALA A 86 17.65 4.85 -0.85
N LEU A 87 16.48 4.19 -0.82
CA LEU A 87 16.20 3.05 0.06
C LEU A 87 16.79 1.73 -0.43
N PHE A 88 16.66 1.42 -1.72
CA PHE A 88 16.91 0.07 -2.24
C PHE A 88 18.15 -0.04 -3.13
N LYS A 89 18.68 1.09 -3.66
CA LYS A 89 19.87 1.15 -4.54
C LYS A 89 19.79 0.18 -5.75
N ARG A 90 18.59 0.06 -6.35
CA ARG A 90 18.28 -0.83 -7.49
C ARG A 90 17.18 -0.21 -8.33
N ASP A 91 17.01 -0.67 -9.57
CA ASP A 91 16.00 -0.18 -10.52
C ASP A 91 14.61 -0.04 -9.88
N THR A 92 13.97 1.10 -10.14
CA THR A 92 12.74 1.51 -9.47
C THR A 92 11.54 0.70 -9.95
N PHE A 93 11.24 0.78 -11.24
CA PHE A 93 10.04 0.16 -11.80
C PHE A 93 10.36 -1.24 -12.30
N ARG A 94 9.49 -2.20 -12.01
CA ARG A 94 9.70 -3.58 -12.46
C ARG A 94 9.56 -3.69 -13.98
N HIS A 95 10.27 -4.67 -14.53
CA HIS A 95 10.20 -5.02 -15.95
C HIS A 95 9.60 -6.41 -16.18
N CYS A 96 8.90 -6.93 -15.17
CA CYS A 96 8.23 -8.23 -15.20
C CYS A 96 6.92 -8.17 -14.40
N SER A 97 6.06 -9.17 -14.61
CA SER A 97 4.85 -9.35 -13.80
C SER A 97 5.22 -9.84 -12.40
N VAL A 98 4.64 -9.21 -11.38
CA VAL A 98 4.80 -9.61 -9.98
C VAL A 98 3.45 -9.87 -9.34
N TYR A 99 3.43 -10.79 -8.38
CA TYR A 99 2.25 -11.09 -7.59
C TYR A 99 2.57 -11.06 -6.11
N VAL A 100 1.58 -10.69 -5.31
CA VAL A 100 1.66 -10.71 -3.85
C VAL A 100 1.19 -12.07 -3.36
N SER A 101 2.09 -12.87 -2.78
CA SER A 101 1.70 -14.13 -2.15
C SER A 101 1.05 -13.89 -0.78
N ASP A 102 -0.01 -14.63 -0.46
CA ASP A 102 -0.49 -14.68 0.93
C ASP A 102 0.56 -15.37 1.80
N LYS A 103 0.96 -14.73 2.92
CA LYS A 103 1.94 -15.25 3.90
C LYS A 103 1.46 -16.59 4.51
N ASN A 104 0.17 -16.91 4.39
CA ASN A 104 -0.41 -18.19 4.80
C ASN A 104 -0.85 -19.04 3.60
N ASN A 105 -0.04 -20.01 3.19
CA ASN A 105 -0.41 -21.43 3.18
C ASN A 105 0.59 -22.24 2.35
N SER A 106 1.28 -23.19 3.00
CA SER A 106 2.05 -24.26 2.36
C SER A 106 1.20 -25.19 1.46
N LYS A 107 -0.03 -24.81 1.10
CA LYS A 107 -1.05 -25.63 0.43
C LYS A 107 -1.77 -24.95 -0.76
N ILE A 108 -1.53 -23.68 -1.05
CA ILE A 108 -2.18 -22.92 -2.13
C ILE A 108 -1.11 -21.95 -2.69
N ILE A 109 -0.93 -21.90 -4.02
CA ILE A 109 -0.26 -20.75 -4.64
C ILE A 109 -1.39 -19.78 -4.98
N SER A 110 -1.45 -18.68 -4.24
CA SER A 110 -2.41 -17.62 -4.48
C SER A 110 -1.65 -16.32 -4.66
N ALA A 111 -1.96 -15.62 -5.75
CA ALA A 111 -1.71 -14.20 -5.87
C ALA A 111 -2.86 -13.48 -5.16
N ALA A 112 -2.61 -13.09 -3.90
CA ALA A 112 -3.47 -12.16 -3.19
C ALA A 112 -3.58 -10.82 -3.93
N ASN A 113 -2.62 -10.49 -4.79
CA ASN A 113 -2.83 -9.47 -5.81
C ASN A 113 -1.90 -9.72 -7.00
N VAL A 114 -2.31 -9.30 -8.19
CA VAL A 114 -1.44 -9.23 -9.36
C VAL A 114 -1.30 -7.76 -9.69
N GLY A 115 -0.09 -7.23 -9.65
CA GLY A 115 0.16 -5.84 -10.05
C GLY A 115 -0.26 -5.61 -11.49
N ILE A 116 -0.34 -4.34 -11.92
CA ILE A 116 -0.63 -4.03 -13.31
C ILE A 116 0.40 -4.68 -14.26
N GLN A 117 0.09 -4.95 -15.52
CA GLN A 117 1.15 -5.33 -16.47
C GLN A 117 2.25 -4.27 -16.47
N HIS A 118 3.53 -4.69 -16.44
CA HIS A 118 4.63 -3.77 -16.22
C HIS A 118 4.80 -2.77 -17.35
N GLU A 119 4.40 -3.13 -18.57
CA GLU A 119 4.36 -2.27 -19.75
C GLU A 119 3.37 -1.11 -19.60
N ASN A 120 2.39 -1.25 -18.70
CA ASN A 120 1.39 -0.22 -18.41
C ASN A 120 1.78 0.65 -17.19
N ILE A 121 2.92 0.39 -16.55
CA ILE A 121 3.50 1.26 -15.53
C ILE A 121 4.10 2.47 -16.23
N ASP A 122 3.49 3.63 -16.02
CA ASP A 122 4.01 4.92 -16.49
C ASP A 122 4.50 5.71 -15.28
N SER A 123 5.79 6.02 -15.25
CA SER A 123 6.41 6.75 -14.15
C SER A 123 5.83 8.15 -13.96
N ASN A 124 5.45 8.83 -15.05
CA ASN A 124 4.90 10.18 -14.99
C ASN A 124 3.47 10.16 -14.47
N GLU A 125 2.67 9.16 -14.83
CA GLU A 125 1.31 9.02 -14.27
C GLU A 125 1.35 8.68 -12.78
N LEU A 126 2.28 7.84 -12.35
CA LEU A 126 2.48 7.55 -10.92
C LEU A 126 2.95 8.78 -10.15
N GLN A 127 3.83 9.58 -10.75
CA GLN A 127 4.29 10.83 -10.17
C GLN A 127 3.13 11.84 -10.06
N GLN A 128 2.34 12.03 -11.12
CA GLN A 128 1.14 12.89 -11.09
C GLN A 128 0.11 12.45 -10.03
N PHE A 129 -0.04 11.14 -9.85
CA PHE A 129 -0.87 10.57 -8.80
C PHE A 129 -0.35 10.94 -7.40
N MET A 130 0.97 10.96 -7.21
CA MET A 130 1.58 11.37 -5.96
C MET A 130 1.48 12.89 -5.76
N ASP A 131 1.71 13.69 -6.81
CA ASP A 131 1.54 15.15 -6.76
C ASP A 131 0.11 15.52 -6.33
N PHE A 132 -0.91 14.83 -6.90
CA PHE A 132 -2.31 14.97 -6.49
C PHE A 132 -2.52 14.71 -4.99
N ALA A 133 -1.89 13.67 -4.43
CA ALA A 133 -2.05 13.32 -3.02
C ALA A 133 -1.45 14.39 -2.09
N TYR A 134 -0.33 15.00 -2.49
CA TYR A 134 0.37 16.03 -1.70
C TYR A 134 -0.27 17.41 -1.83
N GLU A 135 -0.93 17.71 -2.95
CA GLU A 135 -1.69 18.95 -3.14
C GLU A 135 -3.09 18.90 -2.49
N TYR A 136 -3.52 17.76 -1.93
CA TYR A 136 -4.87 17.58 -1.40
C TYR A 136 -5.03 18.15 0.02
N ASP A 137 -5.84 19.21 0.16
CA ASP A 137 -5.96 19.99 1.40
C ASP A 137 -7.35 19.92 2.08
N LYS A 138 -8.22 18.99 1.66
CA LYS A 138 -9.60 18.91 2.17
C LYS A 138 -9.71 18.08 3.47
N PRO A 139 -10.78 18.25 4.29
CA PRO A 139 -10.91 17.59 5.60
C PRO A 139 -10.83 16.05 5.60
N ASN A 140 -11.15 15.41 4.47
CA ASN A 140 -11.06 13.96 4.28
C ASN A 140 -9.69 13.49 3.79
N MET A 141 -8.64 14.33 3.86
CA MET A 141 -7.28 14.04 3.40
C MET A 141 -6.78 12.65 3.82
N PHE A 142 -6.94 12.25 5.08
CA PHE A 142 -6.51 10.92 5.54
C PHE A 142 -7.15 9.75 4.79
N MET A 143 -8.45 9.85 4.46
CA MET A 143 -9.13 8.83 3.68
C MET A 143 -8.60 8.80 2.26
N VAL A 144 -8.29 9.96 1.68
CA VAL A 144 -7.69 10.08 0.34
C VAL A 144 -6.29 9.49 0.34
N LEU A 145 -5.43 9.85 1.29
CA LEU A 145 -4.09 9.30 1.43
C LEU A 145 -4.09 7.78 1.64
N PHE A 146 -5.04 7.26 2.44
CA PHE A 146 -5.20 5.82 2.60
C PHE A 146 -5.68 5.14 1.31
N ALA A 147 -6.61 5.76 0.58
CA ALA A 147 -7.01 5.27 -0.74
C ALA A 147 -5.85 5.30 -1.74
N CYS A 148 -5.01 6.34 -1.71
CA CYS A 148 -3.79 6.43 -2.52
C CYS A 148 -2.83 5.29 -2.17
N TYR A 149 -2.57 5.04 -0.90
CA TYR A 149 -1.78 3.88 -0.47
C TYR A 149 -2.34 2.55 -0.99
N LEU A 150 -3.65 2.32 -0.87
CA LEU A 150 -4.29 1.11 -1.38
C LEU A 150 -4.20 0.98 -2.91
N LEU A 151 -4.32 2.10 -3.63
CA LEU A 151 -4.16 2.13 -5.07
C LEU A 151 -2.72 1.82 -5.47
N TYR A 152 -1.75 2.37 -4.76
CA TYR A 152 -0.33 2.09 -4.95
C TYR A 152 -0.01 0.61 -4.74
N GLU A 153 -0.53 0.02 -3.66
CA GLU A 153 -0.41 -1.41 -3.37
C GLU A 153 -1.04 -2.28 -4.46
N ARG A 154 -2.13 -1.81 -5.07
CA ARG A 154 -2.79 -2.49 -6.18
C ARG A 154 -2.01 -2.40 -7.49
N ILE A 155 -1.46 -1.23 -7.82
CA ILE A 155 -0.62 -1.05 -9.01
C ILE A 155 0.65 -1.89 -8.87
N HIS A 156 1.23 -1.89 -7.67
CA HIS A 156 2.42 -2.66 -7.32
C HIS A 156 3.59 -2.39 -8.29
N PRO A 157 4.09 -1.14 -8.36
CA PRO A 157 5.01 -0.71 -9.43
C PRO A 157 6.44 -1.27 -9.34
N HIS A 158 6.84 -1.78 -8.17
CA HIS A 158 8.20 -2.27 -7.92
C HIS A 158 8.25 -3.80 -7.86
N GLU A 159 9.44 -4.37 -8.06
CA GLU A 159 9.66 -5.81 -7.84
C GLU A 159 9.43 -6.21 -6.38
N ASP A 160 9.85 -5.34 -5.47
CA ASP A 160 9.66 -5.47 -4.02
C ASP A 160 9.69 -4.08 -3.37
N GLY A 161 9.16 -3.97 -2.15
CA GLY A 161 9.16 -2.73 -1.38
C GLY A 161 7.91 -1.88 -1.55
N ASN A 162 6.92 -2.32 -2.33
CA ASN A 162 5.67 -1.58 -2.59
C ASN A 162 4.99 -1.13 -1.30
N GLY A 163 4.80 -2.03 -0.33
CA GLY A 163 4.16 -1.69 0.94
C GLY A 163 4.97 -0.68 1.76
N ARG A 164 6.30 -0.79 1.71
CA ARG A 164 7.22 0.12 2.41
C ARG A 164 7.15 1.52 1.82
N ILE A 165 7.25 1.62 0.50
CA ILE A 165 7.21 2.89 -0.24
C ILE A 165 5.83 3.53 -0.15
N GLY A 166 4.75 2.77 -0.36
CA GLY A 166 3.39 3.27 -0.28
C GLY A 166 3.06 3.84 1.10
N ARG A 167 3.47 3.17 2.19
CA ARG A 167 3.30 3.74 3.54
C ARG A 167 4.10 5.01 3.73
N LEU A 168 5.37 5.02 3.32
CA LEU A 168 6.22 6.21 3.45
C LEU A 168 5.66 7.39 2.65
N LEU A 169 5.27 7.18 1.41
CA LEU A 169 4.75 8.24 0.54
C LEU A 169 3.42 8.82 1.05
N PHE A 170 2.49 7.98 1.51
CA PHE A 170 1.11 8.43 1.74
C PHE A 170 0.69 8.49 3.22
N LEU A 171 1.36 7.79 4.13
CA LEU A 171 0.87 7.62 5.52
C LEU A 171 1.90 7.95 6.60
N GLU A 172 3.19 7.95 6.27
CA GLU A 172 4.28 7.97 7.26
C GLU A 172 5.34 9.07 7.03
N ASN A 173 5.20 9.92 6.01
CA ASN A 173 6.12 11.03 5.75
C ASN A 173 5.97 12.19 6.74
N ILE A 174 6.59 12.09 7.91
CA ILE A 174 6.51 13.11 8.98
C ILE A 174 6.99 14.52 8.59
N TYR A 175 7.82 14.65 7.54
CA TYR A 175 8.37 15.95 7.15
C TYR A 175 7.40 16.78 6.31
N GLN A 176 6.50 16.12 5.59
CA GLN A 176 5.52 16.77 4.69
C GLN A 176 4.08 16.54 5.15
N LEU A 177 3.83 15.47 5.91
CA LEU A 177 2.51 15.02 6.33
C LEU A 177 2.39 15.06 7.86
N SER A 178 2.72 16.19 8.50
CA SER A 178 2.71 16.32 9.97
C SER A 178 1.36 15.97 10.60
N ASP A 179 0.26 16.36 9.94
CA ASP A 179 -1.10 15.98 10.37
C ASP A 179 -1.41 14.53 10.00
N SER A 180 -0.86 14.00 8.90
CA SER A 180 -1.06 12.63 8.45
C SER A 180 -0.02 11.62 8.95
N PHE A 181 0.66 11.92 10.07
CA PHE A 181 1.49 10.92 10.73
C PHE A 181 0.64 9.78 11.30
N VAL A 182 0.63 8.64 10.60
CA VAL A 182 0.03 7.40 11.07
C VAL A 182 1.16 6.39 11.25
N PRO A 183 1.57 6.01 12.48
CA PRO A 183 2.64 5.03 12.70
C PRO A 183 2.17 3.60 12.36
N LEU A 184 1.62 3.41 11.16
CA LEU A 184 0.99 2.17 10.71
C LEU A 184 2.02 1.04 10.71
N SER A 185 3.24 1.26 10.23
CA SER A 185 4.34 0.29 10.28
C SER A 185 4.62 -0.20 11.71
N THR A 186 4.69 0.73 12.67
CA THR A 186 4.84 0.39 14.10
C THR A 186 3.63 -0.42 14.59
N ALA A 187 2.41 0.04 14.29
CA ALA A 187 1.18 -0.61 14.72
C ALA A 187 1.01 -2.02 14.12
N LEU A 188 1.33 -2.20 12.83
CA LEU A 188 1.31 -3.49 12.14
C LEU A 188 2.33 -4.47 12.72
N ARG A 189 3.50 -3.97 13.14
CA ARG A 189 4.55 -4.78 13.76
C ARG A 189 4.11 -5.35 15.10
N TYR A 190 3.49 -4.53 15.96
CA TYR A 190 3.25 -4.87 17.36
C TYR A 190 1.81 -5.25 17.70
N ASN A 191 0.83 -4.95 16.84
CA ASN A 191 -0.58 -5.20 17.11
C ASN A 191 -1.19 -6.18 16.09
N LYS A 192 -1.44 -7.42 16.56
CA LYS A 192 -2.04 -8.49 15.76
C LYS A 192 -3.43 -8.14 15.24
N GLN A 193 -4.25 -7.40 16.01
CA GLN A 193 -5.60 -7.02 15.58
C GLN A 193 -5.54 -5.99 14.45
N ILE A 194 -4.63 -5.02 14.54
CA ILE A 194 -4.38 -4.03 13.47
C ILE A 194 -3.89 -4.75 12.21
N LYS A 195 -2.97 -5.71 12.35
CA LYS A 195 -2.52 -6.54 11.22
C LYS A 195 -3.66 -7.34 10.58
N GLN A 196 -4.55 -7.94 11.38
CA GLN A 196 -5.73 -8.64 10.87
C GLN A 196 -6.66 -7.68 10.13
N LEU A 197 -6.94 -6.51 10.70
CA LEU A 197 -7.80 -5.50 10.09
C LEU A 197 -7.23 -4.97 8.77
N MET A 198 -5.93 -4.71 8.71
CA MET A 198 -5.23 -4.32 7.49
C MET A 198 -5.35 -5.42 6.42
N ASN A 199 -5.16 -6.68 6.79
CA ASN A 199 -5.33 -7.80 5.87
C ASN A 199 -6.76 -7.90 5.33
N GLU A 200 -7.78 -7.64 6.15
CA GLU A 200 -9.17 -7.59 5.67
C GLU A 200 -9.36 -6.45 4.66
N ILE A 201 -8.82 -5.25 4.92
CA ILE A 201 -8.87 -4.13 3.97
C ILE A 201 -8.19 -4.48 2.64
N ILE A 202 -7.02 -5.11 2.66
CA ILE A 202 -6.28 -5.48 1.44
C ILE A 202 -7.08 -6.47 0.57
N LYS A 203 -7.87 -7.37 1.18
CA LYS A 203 -8.72 -8.29 0.41
C LYS A 203 -9.75 -7.58 -0.46
N HIS A 204 -10.20 -6.38 -0.09
CA HIS A 204 -11.15 -5.61 -0.90
C HIS A 204 -10.53 -5.00 -2.14
N ILE A 205 -9.21 -4.79 -2.15
CA ILE A 205 -8.48 -4.26 -3.31
C ILE A 205 -7.79 -5.33 -4.14
N SER A 206 -7.82 -6.58 -3.66
CA SER A 206 -7.30 -7.77 -4.30
C SER A 206 -8.10 -8.14 -5.54
N PHE A 207 -7.39 -8.46 -6.61
CA PHE A 207 -7.98 -9.09 -7.78
C PHE A 207 -7.97 -10.62 -7.75
N GLY A 208 -7.25 -11.20 -6.78
CA GLY A 208 -7.28 -12.61 -6.38
C GLY A 208 -7.18 -13.65 -7.49
N GLU A 209 -5.96 -14.08 -7.83
CA GLU A 209 -5.77 -15.33 -8.59
C GLU A 209 -5.40 -16.45 -7.63
N ILE A 210 -6.22 -17.51 -7.58
CA ILE A 210 -6.04 -18.59 -6.60
C ILE A 210 -5.94 -19.93 -7.31
N MET A 211 -4.81 -20.60 -7.16
CA MET A 211 -4.66 -22.01 -7.53
C MET A 211 -4.45 -22.89 -6.29
N LYS A 212 -5.39 -23.79 -6.06
CA LYS A 212 -5.39 -24.72 -4.91
C LYS A 212 -4.67 -26.02 -5.28
N LYS A 213 -3.87 -26.58 -4.36
CA LYS A 213 -3.36 -27.96 -4.49
C LYS A 213 -4.52 -28.94 -4.69
N ARG A 214 -4.37 -29.89 -5.62
CA ARG A 214 -5.36 -30.96 -5.82
C ARG A 214 -5.34 -31.92 -4.63
N GLN A 215 -6.51 -32.19 -4.05
CA GLN A 215 -6.68 -33.33 -3.12
C GLN A 215 -7.11 -34.55 -3.94
N ILE A 216 -6.35 -35.63 -3.84
CA ILE A 216 -6.66 -36.89 -4.51
C ILE A 216 -7.10 -37.88 -3.44
N LYS A 217 -8.30 -38.44 -3.59
CA LYS A 217 -8.74 -39.59 -2.80
C LYS A 217 -8.17 -40.84 -3.47
N SER A 218 -7.38 -41.64 -2.75
CA SER A 218 -7.07 -43.00 -3.21
C SER A 218 -8.27 -43.93 -3.02
N GLY A 219 -8.24 -45.11 -3.65
CA GLY A 219 -9.29 -46.13 -3.54
C GLY A 219 -9.52 -46.61 -2.10
N ASP A 220 -8.46 -46.63 -1.29
CA ASP A 220 -8.57 -46.69 0.17
C ASP A 220 -8.69 -45.25 0.68
N ALA A 221 -9.58 -44.96 1.62
CA ALA A 221 -10.04 -43.61 2.03
C ALA A 221 -8.97 -42.58 2.48
N ALA A 222 -7.68 -42.84 2.30
CA ALA A 222 -6.60 -41.88 2.46
C ALA A 222 -6.70 -40.72 1.46
N ILE A 223 -6.61 -39.50 1.99
CA ILE A 223 -6.52 -38.27 1.21
C ILE A 223 -5.05 -37.91 1.08
N TYR A 224 -4.49 -38.03 -0.13
CA TYR A 224 -3.14 -37.56 -0.43
C TYR A 224 -3.19 -36.14 -1.00
N ARG A 225 -2.25 -35.31 -0.57
CA ARG A 225 -2.04 -33.98 -1.17
C ARG A 225 -1.01 -34.14 -2.27
N ALA A 226 -1.42 -33.95 -3.53
CA ALA A 226 -0.48 -33.80 -4.61
C ALA A 226 0.15 -32.41 -4.55
N GLU A 227 1.46 -32.33 -4.74
CA GLU A 227 2.13 -31.07 -5.00
C GLU A 227 1.61 -30.46 -6.32
N ILE A 228 1.80 -29.15 -6.48
CA ILE A 228 1.41 -28.47 -7.72
C ILE A 228 2.35 -29.00 -8.80
N GLN A 229 1.78 -29.64 -9.81
CA GLN A 229 2.56 -30.15 -10.94
C GLN A 229 3.16 -28.98 -11.73
N GLU A 230 4.30 -29.19 -12.37
CA GLU A 230 4.96 -28.18 -13.20
C GLU A 230 4.02 -27.58 -14.25
N ILE A 231 3.13 -28.38 -14.85
CA ILE A 231 2.11 -27.90 -15.80
C ILE A 231 1.05 -26.99 -15.15
N ASP A 232 0.63 -27.31 -13.92
CA ASP A 232 -0.32 -26.47 -13.17
C ASP A 232 0.38 -25.17 -12.72
N LEU A 233 1.67 -25.22 -12.40
CA LEU A 233 2.49 -24.05 -12.09
C LEU A 233 2.70 -23.15 -13.32
N ASN A 234 3.02 -23.72 -14.47
CA ASN A 234 3.14 -22.98 -15.73
C ASN A 234 1.81 -22.32 -16.10
N ARG A 235 0.70 -23.04 -15.95
CA ARG A 235 -0.64 -22.49 -16.12
C ARG A 235 -0.94 -21.36 -15.13
N PHE A 236 -0.47 -21.44 -13.89
CA PHE A 236 -0.59 -20.34 -12.94
C PHE A 236 0.18 -19.11 -13.44
N TYR A 237 1.42 -19.27 -13.89
CA TYR A 237 2.19 -18.16 -14.45
C TYR A 237 1.57 -17.58 -15.73
N GLU A 238 1.01 -18.42 -16.60
CA GLU A 238 0.20 -17.97 -17.74
C GLU A 238 -0.96 -17.08 -17.27
N ILE A 239 -1.76 -17.51 -16.28
CA ILE A 239 -2.86 -16.70 -15.75
C ILE A 239 -2.39 -15.34 -15.20
N ILE A 240 -1.25 -15.33 -14.50
CA ILE A 240 -0.67 -14.10 -13.93
C ILE A 240 -0.18 -13.17 -15.06
N ASN A 241 0.46 -13.71 -16.09
CA ASN A 241 1.01 -12.94 -17.21
C ASN A 241 -0.07 -12.48 -18.19
N ASP A 242 -1.09 -13.31 -18.43
CA ASP A 242 -2.20 -13.06 -19.33
C ASP A 242 -3.26 -12.13 -18.73
N ASN A 243 -3.06 -11.64 -17.51
CA ASN A 243 -4.00 -10.80 -16.79
C ASN A 243 -4.64 -9.72 -17.68
N GLN A 244 -5.88 -9.97 -18.14
CA GLN A 244 -6.59 -9.17 -19.14
C GLN A 244 -7.19 -7.87 -18.57
N ARG A 245 -6.81 -7.50 -17.35
CA ARG A 245 -7.33 -6.29 -16.69
C ARG A 245 -6.77 -5.06 -17.41
N THR A 246 -7.67 -4.18 -17.81
CA THR A 246 -7.34 -2.89 -18.41
C THR A 246 -6.60 -2.00 -17.41
N LYS A 247 -5.78 -1.09 -17.93
CA LYS A 247 -5.15 -0.03 -17.12
C LYS A 247 -6.17 0.69 -16.23
N GLN A 248 -7.32 1.05 -16.78
CA GLN A 248 -8.38 1.72 -16.02
C GLN A 248 -8.87 0.90 -14.81
N GLN A 249 -8.98 -0.43 -14.91
CA GLN A 249 -9.40 -1.28 -13.79
C GLN A 249 -8.40 -1.24 -12.63
N TYR A 250 -7.11 -1.06 -12.91
CA TYR A 250 -6.10 -0.90 -11.87
C TYR A 250 -6.18 0.46 -11.18
N TYR A 251 -6.33 1.52 -11.97
CA TYR A 251 -6.35 2.90 -11.48
C TYR A 251 -7.69 3.30 -10.83
N THR A 252 -8.73 2.46 -10.95
CA THR A 252 -10.07 2.67 -10.38
C THR A 252 -10.20 1.94 -9.04
N LEU A 253 -10.22 2.65 -7.91
CA LEU A 253 -10.38 2.07 -6.57
C LEU A 253 -11.69 2.46 -5.91
N ASP A 254 -12.73 1.67 -6.11
CA ASP A 254 -13.97 1.91 -5.37
C ASP A 254 -13.93 1.38 -3.94
N LEU A 255 -13.98 2.27 -2.94
CA LEU A 255 -14.05 1.88 -1.54
C LEU A 255 -15.51 1.83 -1.11
N ASP A 256 -16.07 0.63 -1.01
CA ASP A 256 -17.41 0.46 -0.46
C ASP A 256 -17.50 0.94 1.01
N ASP A 257 -18.73 1.18 1.49
CA ASP A 257 -18.98 1.64 2.85
C ASP A 257 -18.41 0.73 3.94
N ASN A 258 -18.33 -0.57 3.68
CA ASN A 258 -17.76 -1.53 4.64
C ASN A 258 -16.25 -1.33 4.74
N THR A 259 -15.56 -1.18 3.61
CA THR A 259 -14.13 -0.94 3.52
C THR A 259 -13.78 0.40 4.16
N LYS A 260 -14.55 1.46 3.88
CA LYS A 260 -14.40 2.76 4.57
C LYS A 260 -14.52 2.62 6.09
N LYS A 261 -15.51 1.86 6.58
CA LYS A 261 -15.67 1.58 8.03
C LYS A 261 -14.48 0.83 8.62
N LEU A 262 -13.91 -0.15 7.89
CA LEU A 262 -12.71 -0.86 8.33
C LEU A 262 -11.50 0.07 8.41
N ILE A 263 -11.31 0.96 7.43
CA ILE A 263 -10.24 1.96 7.43
C ILE A 263 -10.41 2.93 8.60
N ILE A 264 -11.60 3.50 8.80
CA ILE A 264 -11.88 4.41 9.93
C ILE A 264 -11.62 3.70 11.27
N LYS A 265 -12.04 2.44 11.40
CA LYS A 265 -11.75 1.63 12.58
C LYS A 265 -10.24 1.46 12.80
N LEU A 266 -9.48 1.17 11.73
CA LEU A 266 -8.02 1.03 11.78
C LEU A 266 -7.37 2.35 12.23
N LEU A 267 -7.74 3.47 11.61
CA LEU A 267 -7.22 4.79 11.93
C LEU A 267 -7.49 5.17 13.39
N ASN A 268 -8.70 4.90 13.89
CA ASN A 268 -9.06 5.12 15.30
C ASN A 268 -8.25 4.24 16.27
N MET A 269 -7.83 3.05 15.86
CA MET A 269 -6.99 2.17 16.68
C MET A 269 -5.52 2.62 16.72
N ILE A 270 -5.06 3.37 15.72
CA ILE A 270 -3.66 3.81 15.60
C ILE A 270 -3.45 5.20 16.21
N ARG A 271 -4.50 6.04 16.28
CA ARG A 271 -4.49 7.39 16.87
C ARG A 271 -4.41 7.45 18.41
N LEU A 272 -3.66 6.54 19.04
CA LEU A 272 -3.48 6.49 20.50
C LEU A 272 -2.24 7.28 20.96
#